data_AF-A0A552WQP8-F1
#
_entry.id   AF-A0A552WQP8-F1
#
_cell.length_a   1.000
_cell.length_b   1.000
_cell.length_c   1.000
_cell.angle_alpha   90.00
_cell.angle_beta   90.00
_cell.angle_gamma   90.00
#
_symmetry.space_group_name_H-M   'P 1'
#
loop_
_entity.id
_entity.type
_entity.pdbx_description
1 polymer ?
#
loop_
_entity_poly.entity_id
_entity_poly.type
_entity_poly.pdbx_seq_one_letter_code
_entity_poly.pdbx_strand_id
1 'polypeptide(L)'
;MPKKKRKPRKTASQHRRHAGGARAHRSTAPEALLREFEEWAYANDLLVKDSTWLVGAAIDLKRDWLGSADPTAWSGADIRAVLTELFPTRVVLEPGDGQLLTPTITLYLTFLLQTERLRTDLSEPQLTALMEALAAEVPRALAAPSGRSMGGNIMAYAVEQGVDVSDPAAIAAFMQHYNSLPRADRVAISDGAADGAPAGPPRPTRALAQIWPKALGPLPDPAALERGPFDLVKTAAWMEQSLLLTRARVIAEHVGAGLPVTSTGALRRADTAALMERLGLHRELEPQSMWDVTELTVVWLALARLGYLDIGKTRVRPGEESLPPAGASAQDVVTAGAAVHAAVLHALVQARTDHASDGAEPALVWGALLRAADPAGVAVVAPSPLDDKLAWDLDARRLYYLAHDLGTLSEVGVLERKGNTFRLPRELFPIVPAAMSMVDDD
;
A
#
# COMPACT_ATOMS: atom_id res chain seq x y z
N MET A 1 -21.32 23.27 -47.63
CA MET A 1 -21.17 23.11 -46.17
C MET A 1 -21.50 21.67 -45.77
N PRO A 2 -20.51 20.86 -45.35
CA PRO A 2 -20.75 19.45 -45.05
C PRO A 2 -21.32 19.28 -43.64
N LYS A 3 -22.41 18.52 -43.53
CA LYS A 3 -23.13 18.23 -42.29
C LYS A 3 -22.25 17.37 -41.37
N LYS A 4 -21.88 17.90 -40.19
CA LYS A 4 -21.17 17.17 -39.13
C LYS A 4 -22.01 15.97 -38.67
N LYS A 5 -21.54 14.74 -38.92
CA LYS A 5 -22.10 13.51 -38.35
C LYS A 5 -21.86 13.50 -36.84
N ARG A 6 -22.93 13.38 -36.04
CA ARG A 6 -22.87 13.16 -34.59
C ARG A 6 -22.19 11.82 -34.29
N LYS A 7 -21.16 11.84 -33.44
CA LYS A 7 -20.51 10.62 -32.92
C LYS A 7 -21.50 9.84 -32.03
N PRO A 8 -21.48 8.50 -32.06
CA PRO A 8 -22.36 7.69 -31.23
C PRO A 8 -21.96 7.80 -29.74
N ARG A 9 -22.97 7.92 -28.89
CA ARG A 9 -22.85 7.98 -27.43
C ARG A 9 -22.45 6.58 -26.95
N LYS A 10 -21.28 6.44 -26.29
CA LYS A 10 -20.82 5.17 -25.72
C LYS A 10 -21.81 4.72 -24.64
N THR A 11 -22.28 3.48 -24.72
CA THR A 11 -23.18 2.85 -23.75
C THR A 11 -22.42 2.27 -22.56
N ALA A 12 -23.07 2.21 -21.40
CA ALA A 12 -22.53 1.74 -20.11
C ALA A 12 -21.94 0.30 -20.11
N SER A 13 -22.12 -0.48 -21.18
CA SER A 13 -21.55 -1.83 -21.27
C SER A 13 -20.04 -1.87 -21.56
N GLN A 14 -19.39 -0.75 -21.89
CA GLN A 14 -17.94 -0.71 -22.17
C GLN A 14 -17.05 -0.58 -20.91
N HIS A 15 -17.59 -0.28 -19.73
CA HIS A 15 -16.80 -0.23 -18.50
C HIS A 15 -16.54 -1.61 -17.86
N ARG A 16 -17.17 -2.69 -18.34
CA ARG A 16 -17.03 -4.04 -17.75
C ARG A 16 -15.81 -4.85 -18.20
N ARG A 17 -14.90 -4.30 -19.02
CA ARG A 17 -13.78 -5.09 -19.59
C ARG A 17 -12.40 -4.91 -18.93
N HIS A 18 -12.30 -4.16 -17.83
CA HIS A 18 -11.04 -3.99 -17.09
C HIS A 18 -11.05 -4.59 -15.67
N ALA A 19 -11.82 -5.65 -15.44
CA ALA A 19 -11.76 -6.44 -14.20
C ALA A 19 -11.10 -7.80 -14.51
N GLY A 20 -9.78 -7.80 -14.67
CA GLY A 20 -8.97 -9.02 -14.71
C GLY A 20 -8.08 -9.01 -13.47
N GLY A 21 -8.39 -9.84 -12.48
CA GLY A 21 -7.56 -9.98 -11.29
C GLY A 21 -8.25 -10.70 -10.12
N ALA A 22 -9.41 -10.21 -9.67
CA ALA A 22 -10.16 -10.90 -8.64
C ALA A 22 -10.97 -12.04 -9.27
N ARG A 23 -10.74 -13.27 -8.84
CA ARG A 23 -11.57 -14.44 -9.17
C ARG A 23 -13.00 -14.07 -8.80
N ALA A 24 -13.81 -13.70 -9.80
CA ALA A 24 -15.07 -12.99 -9.61
C ALA A 24 -15.99 -13.74 -8.65
N HIS A 25 -15.99 -13.33 -7.39
CA HIS A 25 -17.02 -13.70 -6.45
C HIS A 25 -18.29 -13.00 -6.94
N ARG A 26 -19.05 -13.68 -7.81
CA ARG A 26 -20.36 -13.19 -8.26
C ARG A 26 -21.28 -13.28 -7.06
N SER A 27 -21.38 -12.17 -6.34
CA SER A 27 -22.34 -12.00 -5.27
C SER A 27 -23.73 -12.31 -5.80
N THR A 28 -24.48 -13.09 -5.03
CA THR A 28 -25.90 -13.40 -5.29
C THR A 28 -26.85 -12.53 -4.45
N ALA A 29 -26.28 -11.61 -3.66
CA ALA A 29 -27.03 -10.54 -3.00
C ALA A 29 -27.84 -9.72 -4.01
N PRO A 30 -28.97 -9.11 -3.59
CA PRO A 30 -29.80 -8.34 -4.51
C PRO A 30 -29.02 -7.18 -5.16
N GLU A 31 -28.72 -7.31 -6.45
CA GLU A 31 -27.91 -6.33 -7.20
C GLU A 31 -28.44 -4.90 -7.12
N ALA A 32 -29.75 -4.72 -6.92
CA ALA A 32 -30.37 -3.42 -6.73
C ALA A 32 -29.96 -2.76 -5.41
N LEU A 33 -29.93 -3.52 -4.31
CA LEU A 33 -29.61 -2.98 -2.98
C LEU A 33 -28.13 -2.56 -2.88
N LEU A 34 -27.23 -3.38 -3.42
CA LEU A 34 -25.80 -3.04 -3.45
C LEU A 34 -25.53 -1.81 -4.31
N ARG A 35 -26.28 -1.62 -5.40
CA ARG A 35 -26.19 -0.41 -6.23
C ARG A 35 -26.70 0.82 -5.50
N GLU A 36 -27.84 0.72 -4.81
CA GLU A 36 -28.37 1.82 -3.98
C GLU A 36 -27.39 2.20 -2.86
N PHE A 37 -26.76 1.22 -2.22
CA PHE A 37 -25.69 1.44 -1.25
C PHE A 37 -24.50 2.18 -1.86
N GLU A 38 -24.02 1.74 -3.02
CA GLU A 38 -22.89 2.36 -3.71
C GLU A 38 -23.19 3.81 -4.13
N GLU A 39 -24.39 4.06 -4.68
CA GLU A 39 -24.86 5.40 -5.06
C GLU A 39 -24.98 6.31 -3.83
N TRP A 40 -25.53 5.80 -2.72
CA TRP A 40 -25.62 6.53 -1.46
C TRP A 40 -24.24 6.85 -0.87
N ALA A 41 -23.33 5.89 -0.83
CA ALA A 41 -21.98 6.07 -0.30
C ALA A 41 -21.17 7.06 -1.16
N TYR A 42 -21.33 7.00 -2.48
CA TYR A 42 -20.70 7.94 -3.41
C TYR A 42 -21.21 9.37 -3.19
N ALA A 43 -22.53 9.55 -3.07
CA ALA A 43 -23.15 10.86 -2.85
C ALA A 43 -22.71 11.54 -1.54
N ASN A 44 -22.27 10.75 -0.54
CA ASN A 44 -21.83 11.22 0.76
C ASN A 44 -20.30 11.31 0.91
N ASP A 45 -19.52 11.08 -0.16
CA ASP A 45 -18.06 11.07 -0.11
C ASP A 45 -17.47 9.96 0.79
N LEU A 46 -18.22 8.88 1.01
CA LEU A 46 -17.85 7.79 1.93
C LEU A 46 -17.41 6.50 1.21
N LEU A 47 -17.67 6.40 -0.11
CA LEU A 47 -17.37 5.19 -0.87
C LEU A 47 -15.87 4.95 -0.98
N VAL A 48 -15.42 3.81 -0.46
CA VAL A 48 -14.11 3.24 -0.80
C VAL A 48 -14.25 2.49 -2.11
N LYS A 49 -13.42 2.85 -3.09
CA LYS A 49 -13.49 2.29 -4.44
C LYS A 49 -13.35 0.77 -4.38
N ASP A 50 -14.17 0.08 -5.18
CA ASP A 50 -14.14 -1.38 -5.34
C ASP A 50 -14.34 -2.15 -4.02
N SER A 51 -14.94 -1.57 -2.97
CA SER A 51 -15.20 -2.29 -1.71
C SER A 51 -16.59 -2.93 -1.61
N THR A 52 -17.54 -2.56 -2.48
CA THR A 52 -18.93 -3.05 -2.46
C THR A 52 -19.06 -4.58 -2.51
N TRP A 53 -18.09 -5.27 -3.12
CA TRP A 53 -18.09 -6.73 -3.17
C TRP A 53 -17.93 -7.37 -1.78
N LEU A 54 -17.27 -6.69 -0.83
CA LEU A 54 -17.15 -7.16 0.57
C LEU A 54 -18.53 -7.25 1.23
N VAL A 55 -19.41 -6.30 0.95
CA VAL A 55 -20.81 -6.34 1.41
C VAL A 55 -21.56 -7.50 0.76
N GLY A 56 -21.38 -7.68 -0.56
CA GLY A 56 -21.98 -8.81 -1.28
C GLY A 56 -21.55 -10.17 -0.73
N ALA A 57 -20.25 -10.33 -0.48
CA ALA A 57 -19.68 -11.53 0.14
C ALA A 57 -20.22 -11.73 1.57
N ALA A 58 -20.32 -10.68 2.38
CA ALA A 58 -20.89 -10.76 3.73
C ALA A 58 -22.35 -11.25 3.72
N ILE A 59 -23.17 -10.74 2.79
CA ILE A 59 -24.57 -11.14 2.62
C ILE A 59 -24.65 -12.61 2.20
N ASP A 60 -23.83 -13.03 1.24
CA ASP A 60 -23.79 -14.42 0.76
C ASP A 60 -23.33 -15.38 1.88
N LEU A 61 -22.29 -15.03 2.64
CA LEU A 61 -21.84 -15.81 3.80
C LEU A 61 -22.95 -15.98 4.84
N LYS A 62 -23.65 -14.88 5.17
CA LYS A 62 -24.76 -14.91 6.13
C LYS A 62 -25.89 -15.81 5.63
N ARG A 63 -26.26 -15.71 4.35
CA ARG A 63 -27.30 -16.56 3.75
C ARG A 63 -26.92 -18.03 3.78
N ASP A 64 -25.72 -18.34 3.29
CA ASP A 64 -25.32 -19.72 2.99
C ASP A 64 -24.92 -20.49 4.26
N TRP A 65 -24.46 -19.80 5.31
CA TRP A 65 -23.93 -20.43 6.52
C TRP A 65 -24.74 -20.18 7.79
N LEU A 66 -25.41 -19.04 7.91
CA LEU A 66 -26.20 -18.68 9.09
C LEU A 66 -27.72 -18.84 8.86
N GLY A 67 -28.14 -19.18 7.64
CA GLY A 67 -29.55 -19.34 7.28
C GLY A 67 -30.34 -18.02 7.28
N SER A 68 -29.65 -16.87 7.35
CA SER A 68 -30.26 -15.54 7.35
C SER A 68 -30.09 -14.92 5.96
N ALA A 69 -31.07 -15.17 5.08
CA ALA A 69 -31.02 -14.81 3.67
C ALA A 69 -31.33 -13.34 3.37
N ASP A 70 -31.99 -12.65 4.30
CA ASP A 70 -32.42 -11.28 4.06
C ASP A 70 -31.25 -10.29 4.22
N PRO A 71 -30.89 -9.51 3.19
CA PRO A 71 -29.72 -8.65 3.22
C PRO A 71 -29.85 -7.47 4.20
N THR A 72 -31.06 -7.16 4.69
CA THR A 72 -31.29 -6.06 5.64
C THR A 72 -31.45 -6.53 7.10
N ALA A 73 -31.55 -7.85 7.35
CA ALA A 73 -31.62 -8.39 8.71
C ALA A 73 -30.25 -8.76 9.26
N TRP A 74 -29.72 -8.01 10.23
CA TRP A 74 -28.41 -8.26 10.83
C TRP A 74 -28.52 -8.24 12.35
N SER A 75 -28.44 -9.42 12.97
CA SER A 75 -28.28 -9.49 14.43
C SER A 75 -26.84 -9.20 14.84
N GLY A 76 -26.63 -8.84 16.11
CA GLY A 76 -25.27 -8.70 16.64
C GLY A 76 -24.43 -9.99 16.51
N ALA A 77 -25.08 -11.15 16.62
CA ALA A 77 -24.45 -12.45 16.42
C ALA A 77 -24.04 -12.68 14.95
N ASP A 78 -24.92 -12.33 14.00
CA ASP A 78 -24.61 -12.46 12.56
C ASP A 78 -23.41 -11.60 12.17
N ILE A 79 -23.38 -10.34 12.60
CA ILE A 79 -22.29 -9.41 12.28
C ILE A 79 -20.96 -9.97 12.78
N ARG A 80 -20.91 -10.40 14.04
CA ARG A 80 -19.70 -10.96 14.64
C ARG A 80 -19.27 -12.24 13.91
N ALA A 81 -20.16 -13.22 13.78
CA ALA A 81 -19.84 -14.50 13.13
C ALA A 81 -19.37 -14.31 11.68
N VAL A 82 -20.04 -13.44 10.91
CA VAL A 82 -19.63 -13.16 9.53
C VAL A 82 -18.22 -12.58 9.47
N LEU A 83 -17.90 -11.58 10.32
CA LEU A 83 -16.63 -10.86 10.22
C LEU A 83 -15.45 -11.57 10.88
N THR A 84 -15.66 -12.30 11.97
CA THR A 84 -14.56 -12.93 12.73
C THR A 84 -14.41 -14.43 12.48
N GLU A 85 -15.40 -15.10 11.88
CA GLU A 85 -15.34 -16.55 11.65
C GLU A 85 -15.49 -16.89 10.17
N LEU A 86 -16.54 -16.41 9.51
CA LEU A 86 -16.84 -16.81 8.14
C LEU A 86 -15.92 -16.13 7.11
N PHE A 87 -15.67 -14.82 7.23
CA PHE A 87 -14.75 -14.13 6.32
C PHE A 87 -13.35 -14.74 6.33
N PRO A 88 -12.67 -14.87 7.49
CA PRO A 88 -11.34 -15.47 7.54
C PRO A 88 -11.28 -16.88 6.93
N THR A 89 -12.32 -17.70 7.17
CA THR A 89 -12.29 -19.11 6.79
C THR A 89 -12.74 -19.37 5.35
N ARG A 90 -13.57 -18.49 4.78
CA ARG A 90 -14.27 -18.73 3.50
C ARG A 90 -13.89 -17.78 2.39
N VAL A 91 -13.33 -16.62 2.69
CA VAL A 91 -13.02 -15.59 1.69
C VAL A 91 -11.52 -15.39 1.65
N VAL A 92 -10.95 -15.49 0.44
CA VAL A 92 -9.57 -15.09 0.20
C VAL A 92 -9.57 -13.59 -0.03
N LEU A 93 -8.96 -12.86 0.90
CA LEU A 93 -8.81 -11.40 0.82
C LEU A 93 -7.42 -11.06 0.29
N GLU A 94 -7.33 -10.01 -0.52
CA GLU A 94 -6.04 -9.36 -0.78
C GLU A 94 -5.61 -8.56 0.46
N PRO A 95 -4.31 -8.26 0.64
CA PRO A 95 -3.81 -7.57 1.84
C PRO A 95 -4.52 -6.24 2.16
N GLY A 96 -4.98 -5.51 1.13
CA GLY A 96 -5.75 -4.27 1.31
C GLY A 96 -7.21 -4.48 1.70
N ASP A 97 -7.85 -5.56 1.23
CA ASP A 97 -9.28 -5.79 1.43
C ASP A 97 -9.64 -6.07 2.90
N GLY A 98 -8.74 -6.76 3.62
CA GLY A 98 -8.91 -7.04 5.05
C GLY A 98 -9.04 -5.78 5.90
N GLN A 99 -8.30 -4.72 5.54
CA GLN A 99 -8.36 -3.42 6.23
C GLN A 99 -9.68 -2.69 5.93
N LEU A 100 -10.26 -2.93 4.75
CA LEU A 100 -11.51 -2.31 4.30
C LEU A 100 -12.76 -3.04 4.76
N LEU A 101 -12.64 -4.29 5.22
CA LEU A 101 -13.77 -5.13 5.59
C LEU A 101 -14.65 -4.49 6.67
N THR A 102 -14.11 -4.20 7.86
CA THR A 102 -14.90 -3.61 8.95
C THR A 102 -15.47 -2.23 8.58
N PRO A 103 -14.68 -1.26 8.05
CA PRO A 103 -15.21 0.03 7.62
C PRO A 103 -16.34 -0.07 6.59
N THR A 104 -16.21 -0.96 5.61
CA THR A 104 -17.21 -1.12 4.54
C THR A 104 -18.51 -1.71 5.08
N ILE A 105 -18.41 -2.68 6.00
CA ILE A 105 -19.59 -3.29 6.63
C ILE A 105 -20.27 -2.30 7.58
N THR A 106 -19.50 -1.53 8.36
CA THR A 106 -20.04 -0.42 9.15
C THR A 106 -20.82 0.55 8.26
N LEU A 107 -20.23 0.96 7.13
CA LEU A 107 -20.86 1.90 6.20
C LEU A 107 -22.16 1.35 5.61
N TYR A 108 -22.21 0.05 5.29
CA TYR A 108 -23.44 -0.61 4.82
C TYR A 108 -24.52 -0.65 5.90
N LEU A 109 -24.16 -0.95 7.15
CA LEU A 109 -25.11 -0.96 8.27
C LEU A 109 -25.64 0.47 8.55
N THR A 110 -24.79 1.49 8.43
CA THR A 110 -25.19 2.90 8.50
C THR A 110 -26.16 3.28 7.38
N PHE A 111 -25.88 2.85 6.14
CA PHE A 111 -26.80 3.02 5.02
C PHE A 111 -28.18 2.42 5.31
N LEU A 112 -28.22 1.17 5.79
CA LEU A 112 -29.48 0.52 6.15
C LEU A 112 -30.20 1.23 7.31
N LEU A 113 -29.45 1.74 8.30
CA LEU A 113 -30.01 2.47 9.43
C LEU A 113 -30.64 3.81 8.97
N GLN A 114 -29.91 4.61 8.19
CA GLN A 114 -30.37 5.91 7.71
C GLN A 114 -31.52 5.82 6.71
N THR A 115 -31.62 4.71 5.98
CA THR A 115 -32.76 4.45 5.08
C THR A 115 -33.91 3.73 5.77
N GLU A 116 -33.85 3.52 7.10
CA GLU A 116 -34.87 2.83 7.92
C GLU A 116 -35.13 1.37 7.47
N ARG A 117 -34.12 0.71 6.89
CA ARG A 117 -34.20 -0.66 6.36
C ARG A 117 -33.53 -1.70 7.24
N LEU A 118 -32.66 -1.28 8.16
CA LEU A 118 -31.94 -2.19 9.06
C LEU A 118 -32.91 -2.88 10.01
N ARG A 119 -32.93 -4.21 9.99
CA ARG A 119 -33.64 -5.03 10.96
C ARG A 119 -32.62 -5.71 11.85
N THR A 120 -32.57 -5.34 13.11
CA THR A 120 -31.54 -5.80 14.06
C THR A 120 -32.14 -5.91 15.47
N ASP A 121 -31.51 -6.73 16.30
CA ASP A 121 -31.78 -6.84 17.74
C ASP A 121 -31.01 -5.79 18.57
N LEU A 122 -30.15 -4.99 17.92
CA LEU A 122 -29.33 -3.97 18.56
C LEU A 122 -29.94 -2.57 18.45
N SER A 123 -29.83 -1.79 19.51
CA SER A 123 -29.97 -0.33 19.42
C SER A 123 -28.77 0.31 18.69
N GLU A 124 -28.93 1.52 18.18
CA GLU A 124 -27.84 2.26 17.51
C GLU A 124 -26.56 2.41 18.37
N PRO A 125 -26.63 2.71 19.68
CA PRO A 125 -25.44 2.71 20.53
C PRO A 125 -24.78 1.33 20.67
N GLN A 126 -25.57 0.25 20.75
CA GLN A 126 -25.04 -1.12 20.82
C GLN A 126 -24.38 -1.55 19.51
N LEU A 127 -24.96 -1.16 18.37
CA LEU A 127 -24.38 -1.42 17.06
C LEU A 127 -23.05 -0.69 16.89
N THR A 128 -22.99 0.59 17.27
CA THR A 128 -21.74 1.37 17.28
C THR A 128 -20.67 0.70 18.13
N ALA A 129 -21.00 0.34 19.38
CA ALA A 129 -20.07 -0.33 20.28
C ALA A 129 -19.59 -1.69 19.75
N LEU A 130 -20.48 -2.46 19.10
CA LEU A 130 -20.11 -3.72 18.45
C LEU A 130 -19.12 -3.49 17.31
N MET A 131 -19.37 -2.53 16.42
CA MET A 131 -18.47 -2.24 15.29
C MET A 131 -17.11 -1.70 15.75
N GLU A 132 -17.07 -0.90 16.83
CA GLU A 132 -15.81 -0.45 17.44
C GLU A 132 -14.99 -1.61 18.02
N ALA A 133 -15.63 -2.55 18.71
CA ALA A 133 -14.95 -3.76 19.20
C ALA A 133 -14.43 -4.61 18.02
N LEU A 134 -15.25 -4.81 16.99
CA LEU A 134 -14.90 -5.59 15.82
C LEU A 134 -13.76 -4.96 14.99
N ALA A 135 -13.58 -3.64 15.03
CA ALA A 135 -12.45 -2.97 14.37
C ALA A 135 -11.09 -3.48 14.88
N ALA A 136 -10.99 -3.92 16.15
CA ALA A 136 -9.78 -4.52 16.71
C ALA A 136 -9.75 -6.05 16.65
N GLU A 137 -10.90 -6.71 16.58
CA GLU A 137 -11.00 -8.18 16.55
C GLU A 137 -10.82 -8.75 15.14
N VAL A 138 -11.39 -8.10 14.12
CA VAL A 138 -11.35 -8.60 12.74
C VAL A 138 -9.92 -8.72 12.19
N PRO A 139 -9.01 -7.73 12.35
CA PRO A 139 -7.63 -7.90 11.91
C PRO A 139 -6.92 -9.09 12.59
N ARG A 140 -7.20 -9.32 13.89
CA ARG A 140 -6.65 -10.46 14.63
C ARG A 140 -7.22 -11.78 14.11
N ALA A 141 -8.53 -11.83 13.81
CA ALA A 141 -9.18 -13.01 13.25
C ALA A 141 -8.67 -13.36 11.85
N LEU A 142 -8.43 -12.35 10.99
CA LEU A 142 -7.85 -12.53 9.66
C LEU A 142 -6.37 -12.98 9.71
N ALA A 143 -5.63 -12.49 10.70
CA ALA A 143 -4.24 -12.88 10.93
C ALA A 143 -4.10 -14.28 11.57
N ALA A 144 -5.13 -14.75 12.29
CA ALA A 144 -5.08 -16.01 13.01
C ALA A 144 -4.98 -17.21 12.05
N PRO A 145 -3.95 -18.07 12.18
CA PRO A 145 -3.81 -19.27 11.36
C PRO A 145 -5.01 -20.23 11.50
N SER A 146 -5.60 -20.31 12.70
CA SER A 146 -6.81 -21.08 12.99
C SER A 146 -8.05 -20.58 12.24
N GLY A 147 -8.02 -19.33 11.77
CA GLY A 147 -9.09 -18.71 10.99
C GLY A 147 -8.99 -18.98 9.50
N ARG A 148 -7.91 -19.57 8.99
CA ARG A 148 -7.71 -19.80 7.54
C ARG A 148 -8.11 -21.23 7.17
N SER A 149 -8.52 -21.43 5.93
CA SER A 149 -8.73 -22.79 5.39
C SER A 149 -7.41 -23.57 5.33
N MET A 150 -7.47 -24.90 5.28
CA MET A 150 -6.30 -25.77 5.13
C MET A 150 -5.39 -25.33 3.97
N GLY A 151 -5.98 -25.08 2.79
CA GLY A 151 -5.25 -24.58 1.63
C GLY A 151 -4.71 -23.16 1.85
N GLY A 152 -5.46 -22.31 2.55
CA GLY A 152 -5.03 -20.96 2.93
C GLY A 152 -3.81 -20.98 3.85
N ASN A 153 -3.75 -21.89 4.82
CA ASN A 153 -2.60 -22.07 5.69
C ASN A 153 -1.37 -22.58 4.94
N ILE A 154 -1.55 -23.54 4.03
CA ILE A 154 -0.46 -24.06 3.19
C ILE A 154 0.10 -22.95 2.28
N MET A 155 -0.76 -22.12 1.69
CA MET A 155 -0.33 -21.00 0.84
C MET A 155 0.28 -19.86 1.65
N ALA A 156 -0.26 -19.52 2.82
CA ALA A 156 0.33 -18.55 3.72
C ALA A 156 1.76 -19.00 4.12
N TYR A 157 1.93 -20.27 4.47
CA TYR A 157 3.24 -20.85 4.72
C TYR A 157 4.15 -20.78 3.50
N ALA A 158 3.64 -21.01 2.28
CA ALA A 158 4.42 -20.82 1.04
C ALA A 158 4.96 -19.39 0.90
N VAL A 159 4.10 -18.39 1.14
CA VAL A 159 4.47 -16.96 1.10
C VAL A 159 5.47 -16.60 2.21
N GLU A 160 5.29 -17.15 3.41
CA GLU A 160 6.24 -17.01 4.51
C GLU A 160 7.63 -17.57 4.12
N GLN A 161 7.67 -18.70 3.40
CA GLN A 161 8.89 -19.30 2.83
C GLN A 161 9.42 -18.56 1.58
N GLY A 162 8.80 -17.45 1.16
CA GLY A 162 9.24 -16.66 0.00
C GLY A 162 8.94 -17.28 -1.35
N VAL A 163 7.96 -18.19 -1.41
CA VAL A 163 7.46 -18.75 -2.67
C VAL A 163 6.68 -17.69 -3.43
N ASP A 164 7.03 -17.51 -4.70
CA ASP A 164 6.26 -16.68 -5.62
C ASP A 164 4.96 -17.42 -5.99
N VAL A 165 3.84 -17.00 -5.41
CA VAL A 165 2.51 -17.62 -5.63
C VAL A 165 1.90 -17.26 -6.99
N SER A 166 2.54 -16.39 -7.78
CA SER A 166 2.13 -16.13 -9.16
C SER A 166 2.75 -17.11 -10.15
N ASP A 167 3.90 -17.70 -9.80
CA ASP A 167 4.63 -18.64 -10.63
C ASP A 167 4.13 -20.08 -10.40
N PRO A 168 3.44 -20.69 -11.40
CA PRO A 168 2.96 -22.06 -11.27
C PRO A 168 4.08 -23.08 -11.00
N ALA A 169 5.30 -22.82 -11.48
CA ALA A 169 6.44 -23.70 -11.26
C ALA A 169 6.96 -23.60 -9.81
N ALA A 170 7.03 -22.39 -9.25
CA ALA A 170 7.39 -22.17 -7.85
C ALA A 170 6.36 -22.80 -6.90
N ILE A 171 5.06 -22.65 -7.19
CA ILE A 171 4.00 -23.33 -6.42
C ILE A 171 4.14 -24.85 -6.54
N ALA A 172 4.35 -25.38 -7.74
CA ALA A 172 4.50 -26.83 -7.91
C ALA A 172 5.69 -27.39 -7.15
N ALA A 173 6.84 -26.70 -7.19
CA ALA A 173 8.04 -27.05 -6.42
C ALA A 173 7.80 -26.98 -4.91
N PHE A 174 7.13 -25.92 -4.43
CA PHE A 174 6.73 -25.80 -3.03
C PHE A 174 5.77 -26.92 -2.62
N MET A 175 4.76 -27.24 -3.43
CA MET A 175 3.82 -28.31 -3.12
C MET A 175 4.51 -29.68 -3.10
N GLN A 176 5.50 -29.90 -3.96
CA GLN A 176 6.33 -31.10 -3.91
C GLN A 176 7.14 -31.16 -2.61
N HIS A 177 7.75 -30.04 -2.21
CA HIS A 177 8.47 -29.92 -0.93
C HIS A 177 7.54 -30.16 0.26
N TYR A 178 6.43 -29.43 0.35
CA TYR A 178 5.40 -29.59 1.38
C TYR A 178 4.96 -31.05 1.50
N ASN A 179 4.65 -31.71 0.38
CA ASN A 179 4.24 -33.11 0.37
C ASN A 179 5.35 -34.10 0.77
N SER A 180 6.62 -33.70 0.66
CA SER A 180 7.76 -34.49 1.13
C SER A 180 8.00 -34.36 2.64
N LEU A 181 7.40 -33.37 3.31
CA LEU A 181 7.53 -33.19 4.75
C LEU A 181 6.90 -34.36 5.53
N PRO A 182 7.44 -34.69 6.71
CA PRO A 182 6.79 -35.58 7.67
C PRO A 182 5.32 -35.20 7.92
N ARG A 183 4.48 -36.21 8.16
CA ARG A 183 3.04 -35.99 8.38
C ARG A 183 2.76 -34.99 9.51
N ALA A 184 3.53 -35.05 10.59
CA ALA A 184 3.38 -34.13 11.73
C ALA A 184 3.58 -32.66 11.29
N ASP A 185 4.61 -32.39 10.48
CA ASP A 185 4.91 -31.05 9.99
C ASP A 185 3.86 -30.57 9.00
N ARG A 186 3.40 -31.45 8.09
CA ARG A 186 2.31 -31.11 7.16
C ARG A 186 1.02 -30.73 7.88
N VAL A 187 0.67 -31.47 8.94
CA VAL A 187 -0.51 -31.21 9.78
C VAL A 187 -0.33 -29.91 10.56
N ALA A 188 0.84 -29.67 11.15
CA ALA A 188 1.12 -28.43 11.86
C ALA A 188 0.97 -27.19 10.97
N ILE A 189 1.48 -27.29 9.73
CA ILE A 189 1.32 -26.23 8.71
C ILE A 189 -0.13 -26.11 8.27
N SER A 190 -0.83 -27.21 7.98
CA SER A 190 -2.17 -27.17 7.39
C SER A 190 -3.26 -26.75 8.37
N ASP A 191 -3.12 -27.13 9.64
CA ASP A 191 -4.11 -26.89 10.69
C ASP A 191 -3.86 -25.56 11.41
N GLY A 192 -2.79 -24.84 11.05
CA GLY A 192 -2.50 -23.50 11.56
C GLY A 192 -2.13 -23.52 13.05
N ALA A 193 -1.16 -24.36 13.45
CA ALA A 193 -0.73 -24.43 14.84
C ALA A 193 -0.34 -23.06 15.40
N ALA A 194 -1.06 -22.62 16.43
CA ALA A 194 -0.70 -21.47 17.26
C ALA A 194 0.64 -21.74 17.93
N ASP A 195 1.63 -20.87 17.70
CA ASP A 195 2.93 -20.83 18.38
C ASP A 195 3.67 -22.17 18.40
N GLY A 196 4.12 -22.62 17.22
CA GLY A 196 4.93 -23.83 17.12
C GLY A 196 5.33 -24.26 15.72
N ALA A 197 5.03 -23.46 14.68
CA ALA A 197 5.66 -23.69 13.38
C ALA A 197 7.18 -23.70 13.60
N PRO A 198 7.91 -24.72 13.11
CA PRO A 198 9.36 -24.68 13.17
C PRO A 198 9.80 -23.36 12.57
N ALA A 199 10.65 -22.62 13.30
CA ALA A 199 11.20 -21.36 12.80
C ALA A 199 11.68 -21.63 11.38
N GLY A 200 10.96 -21.08 10.41
CA GLY A 200 11.39 -21.13 9.03
C GLY A 200 12.80 -20.57 9.00
N PRO A 201 13.69 -21.06 8.13
CA PRO A 201 14.95 -20.37 7.93
C PRO A 201 14.63 -18.88 7.71
N PRO A 202 15.40 -17.95 8.31
CA PRO A 202 15.21 -16.53 8.06
C PRO A 202 15.08 -16.34 6.55
N ARG A 203 14.05 -15.60 6.11
CA ARG A 203 13.81 -15.33 4.69
C ARG A 203 15.16 -15.03 4.07
N PRO A 204 15.68 -15.84 3.13
CA PRO A 204 16.86 -15.44 2.43
C PRO A 204 16.43 -14.21 1.63
N THR A 205 16.84 -13.02 2.08
CA THR A 205 16.92 -11.85 1.20
C THR A 205 17.67 -12.36 -0.02
N ARG A 206 16.95 -12.53 -1.15
CA ARG A 206 17.59 -13.00 -2.38
C ARG A 206 18.75 -12.05 -2.61
N ALA A 207 19.96 -12.58 -2.62
CA ALA A 207 21.15 -11.74 -2.73
C ALA A 207 20.96 -10.84 -3.95
N LEU A 208 21.26 -9.54 -3.83
CA LEU A 208 21.02 -8.57 -4.91
C LEU A 208 21.51 -9.08 -6.28
N ALA A 209 22.64 -9.78 -6.29
CA ALA A 209 23.21 -10.42 -7.48
C ALA A 209 22.28 -11.40 -8.22
N GLN A 210 21.35 -12.07 -7.53
CA GLN A 210 20.40 -13.03 -8.10
C GLN A 210 19.21 -12.34 -8.78
N ILE A 211 18.85 -11.15 -8.32
CA ILE A 211 17.68 -10.41 -8.80
C ILE A 211 18.05 -9.25 -9.72
N TRP A 212 19.32 -8.85 -9.76
CA TRP A 212 19.83 -7.71 -10.53
C TRP A 212 19.61 -7.89 -12.04
N PRO A 213 18.75 -7.07 -12.67
CA PRO A 213 18.49 -7.20 -14.11
C PRO A 213 19.75 -6.90 -14.92
N LYS A 214 20.10 -7.78 -15.87
CA LYS A 214 21.28 -7.62 -16.73
C LYS A 214 21.28 -6.29 -17.49
N ALA A 215 20.09 -5.76 -17.81
CA ALA A 215 19.92 -4.48 -18.50
C ALA A 215 20.47 -3.28 -17.72
N LEU A 216 20.64 -3.38 -16.39
CA LEU A 216 21.22 -2.32 -15.55
C LEU A 216 22.76 -2.33 -15.55
N GLY A 217 23.36 -3.31 -16.22
CA GLY A 217 24.81 -3.48 -16.28
C GLY A 217 25.36 -4.27 -15.08
N PRO A 218 26.66 -4.14 -14.77
CA PRO A 218 27.27 -4.86 -13.65
C PRO A 218 26.65 -4.45 -12.32
N LEU A 219 26.72 -5.35 -11.34
CA LEU A 219 26.31 -5.08 -9.97
C LEU A 219 27.06 -3.84 -9.45
N PRO A 220 26.38 -2.87 -8.82
CA PRO A 220 27.03 -1.69 -8.28
C PRO A 220 27.96 -2.04 -7.12
N ASP A 221 29.04 -1.27 -6.99
CA ASP A 221 29.98 -1.38 -5.87
C ASP A 221 29.37 -0.72 -4.63
N PRO A 222 29.12 -1.46 -3.53
CA PRO A 222 28.57 -0.89 -2.29
C PRO A 222 29.47 0.22 -1.70
N ALA A 223 30.79 0.15 -1.93
CA ALA A 223 31.73 1.17 -1.47
C ALA A 223 31.72 2.45 -2.33
N ALA A 224 30.80 2.58 -3.31
CA ALA A 224 30.62 3.80 -4.09
C ALA A 224 30.21 5.01 -3.21
N LEU A 225 29.43 4.77 -2.16
CA LEU A 225 28.91 5.82 -1.29
C LEU A 225 29.92 6.29 -0.24
N GLU A 226 30.82 5.41 0.19
CA GLU A 226 31.86 5.72 1.21
C GLU A 226 32.94 6.69 0.70
N ARG A 227 33.05 6.85 -0.63
CA ARG A 227 34.11 7.65 -1.27
C ARG A 227 33.68 9.07 -1.66
N GLY A 228 32.44 9.47 -1.34
CA GLY A 228 31.92 10.80 -1.67
C GLY A 228 32.53 11.90 -0.78
N PRO A 229 33.00 13.04 -1.33
CA PRO A 229 33.39 14.17 -0.50
C PRO A 229 32.15 14.75 0.20
N PHE A 230 32.22 14.89 1.54
CA PHE A 230 31.18 15.55 2.32
C PHE A 230 31.65 16.95 2.74
N ASP A 231 30.96 17.98 2.25
CA ASP A 231 31.19 19.37 2.57
C ASP A 231 29.93 19.91 3.23
N LEU A 232 29.94 20.03 4.57
CA LEU A 232 28.75 20.35 5.37
C LEU A 232 28.02 21.60 4.88
N VAL A 233 28.76 22.64 4.50
CA VAL A 233 28.18 23.92 4.07
C VAL A 233 27.52 23.78 2.69
N LYS A 234 28.17 23.09 1.75
CA LYS A 234 27.58 22.83 0.44
C LYS A 234 26.38 21.89 0.53
N THR A 235 26.46 20.84 1.34
CA THR A 235 25.34 19.93 1.59
C THR A 235 24.17 20.68 2.22
N ALA A 236 24.41 21.55 3.20
CA ALA A 236 23.36 22.36 3.80
C ALA A 236 22.71 23.29 2.76
N ALA A 237 23.50 23.97 1.95
CA ALA A 237 22.99 24.84 0.89
C ALA A 237 22.16 24.08 -0.16
N TRP A 238 22.59 22.86 -0.52
CA TRP A 238 21.82 21.97 -1.40
C TRP A 238 20.52 21.52 -0.73
N MET A 239 20.55 21.10 0.54
CA MET A 239 19.38 20.67 1.29
C MET A 239 18.33 21.78 1.40
N GLU A 240 18.74 23.01 1.69
CA GLU A 240 17.87 24.19 1.71
C GLU A 240 17.15 24.42 0.37
N GLN A 241 17.81 24.07 -0.74
CA GLN A 241 17.26 24.19 -2.09
C GLN A 241 16.56 22.91 -2.56
N SER A 242 16.67 21.81 -1.80
CA SER A 242 16.13 20.52 -2.19
C SER A 242 14.61 20.59 -2.23
N LEU A 243 14.03 19.97 -3.25
CA LEU A 243 12.59 19.86 -3.40
C LEU A 243 11.97 19.12 -2.21
N LEU A 244 12.66 18.07 -1.71
CA LEU A 244 12.14 17.27 -0.62
C LEU A 244 11.99 18.08 0.68
N LEU A 245 13.03 18.78 1.11
CA LEU A 245 12.97 19.59 2.33
C LEU A 245 11.96 20.74 2.20
N THR A 246 11.88 21.33 1.01
CA THR A 246 10.86 22.35 0.70
C THR A 246 9.45 21.79 0.85
N ARG A 247 9.17 20.63 0.27
CA ARG A 247 7.85 19.97 0.39
C ARG A 247 7.54 19.56 1.83
N ALA A 248 8.53 19.04 2.56
CA ALA A 248 8.40 18.71 3.97
C ALA A 248 7.94 19.92 4.80
N ARG A 249 8.57 21.09 4.58
CA ARG A 249 8.18 22.35 5.22
C ARG A 249 6.77 22.80 4.82
N VAL A 250 6.41 22.70 3.54
CA VAL A 250 5.05 23.04 3.06
C VAL A 250 3.99 22.15 3.69
N ILE A 251 4.25 20.85 3.84
CA ILE A 251 3.33 19.90 4.50
C ILE A 251 3.18 20.27 5.99
N ALA A 252 4.29 20.48 6.71
CA ALA A 252 4.25 20.85 8.12
C ALA A 252 3.48 22.17 8.33
N GLU A 253 3.72 23.18 7.48
CA GLU A 253 2.99 24.45 7.50
C GLU A 253 1.50 24.26 7.17
N HIS A 254 1.17 23.41 6.19
CA HIS A 254 -0.22 23.12 5.82
C HIS A 254 -1.01 22.48 6.98
N VAL A 255 -0.37 21.56 7.71
CA VAL A 255 -0.97 20.96 8.91
C VAL A 255 -1.26 22.04 9.96
N GLY A 256 -0.38 23.03 10.12
CA GLY A 256 -0.62 24.20 10.98
C GLY A 256 -0.96 23.79 12.41
N ALA A 257 -2.08 24.29 12.97
CA ALA A 257 -2.56 23.89 14.30
C ALA A 257 -3.23 22.50 14.32
N GLY A 258 -3.43 21.89 13.15
CA GLY A 258 -3.96 20.55 12.95
C GLY A 258 -5.13 20.48 11.97
N LEU A 259 -5.16 19.41 11.17
CA LEU A 259 -6.16 19.16 10.14
C LEU A 259 -6.97 17.89 10.44
N PRO A 260 -8.21 17.78 9.96
CA PRO A 260 -8.96 16.54 10.04
C PRO A 260 -8.35 15.46 9.13
N VAL A 261 -8.27 14.23 9.63
CA VAL A 261 -7.91 13.05 8.83
C VAL A 261 -9.01 11.99 8.91
N THR A 262 -8.99 11.05 7.98
CA THR A 262 -9.83 9.85 8.01
C THR A 262 -9.31 8.85 9.05
N SER A 263 -10.05 7.78 9.30
CA SER A 263 -9.61 6.70 10.20
C SER A 263 -8.32 6.01 9.76
N THR A 264 -7.98 6.10 8.46
CA THR A 264 -6.72 5.58 7.91
C THR A 264 -5.55 6.55 8.07
N GLY A 265 -5.77 7.75 8.63
CA GLY A 265 -4.76 8.80 8.74
C GLY A 265 -4.60 9.67 7.48
N ALA A 266 -5.45 9.48 6.46
CA ALA A 266 -5.43 10.27 5.23
C ALA A 266 -6.02 11.66 5.43
N LEU A 267 -5.48 12.69 4.79
CA LEU A 267 -6.18 13.97 4.63
C LEU A 267 -7.51 13.77 3.90
N ARG A 268 -8.50 14.61 4.20
CA ARG A 268 -9.76 14.64 3.44
C ARG A 268 -9.51 15.11 2.01
N ARG A 269 -10.45 14.84 1.09
CA ARG A 269 -10.28 15.17 -0.34
C ARG A 269 -9.98 16.66 -0.59
N ALA A 270 -10.72 17.56 0.07
CA ALA A 270 -10.50 18.99 -0.05
C ALA A 270 -9.10 19.43 0.45
N ASP A 271 -8.67 18.90 1.60
CA ASP A 271 -7.35 19.21 2.16
C ASP A 271 -6.22 18.60 1.33
N THR A 272 -6.43 17.38 0.80
CA THR A 272 -5.51 16.72 -0.14
C THR A 272 -5.33 17.56 -1.40
N ALA A 273 -6.43 18.01 -2.01
CA ALA A 273 -6.38 18.84 -3.22
C ALA A 273 -5.66 20.18 -2.96
N ALA A 274 -5.96 20.84 -1.84
CA ALA A 274 -5.29 22.07 -1.44
C ALA A 274 -3.78 21.87 -1.22
N LEU A 275 -3.39 20.76 -0.56
CA LEU A 275 -1.98 20.44 -0.34
C LEU A 275 -1.27 20.11 -1.67
N MET A 276 -1.90 19.36 -2.56
CA MET A 276 -1.36 19.08 -3.89
C MET A 276 -1.10 20.35 -4.70
N GLU A 277 -2.04 21.30 -4.68
CA GLU A 277 -1.87 22.59 -5.34
C GLU A 277 -0.65 23.34 -4.79
N ARG A 278 -0.51 23.39 -3.45
CA ARG A 278 0.66 24.02 -2.80
C ARG A 278 1.99 23.34 -3.13
N LEU A 279 1.98 22.03 -3.32
CA LEU A 279 3.16 21.24 -3.66
C LEU A 279 3.46 21.23 -5.17
N GLY A 280 2.59 21.83 -6.01
CA GLY A 280 2.68 21.78 -7.47
C GLY A 280 2.51 20.38 -8.04
N LEU A 281 1.76 19.51 -7.35
CA LEU A 281 1.47 18.15 -7.79
C LEU A 281 0.23 18.17 -8.70
N HIS A 282 0.45 17.96 -10.00
CA HIS A 282 -0.62 17.91 -10.99
C HIS A 282 -0.85 16.49 -11.47
N ARG A 283 -2.11 16.08 -11.58
CA ARG A 283 -2.51 14.77 -12.10
C ARG A 283 -3.62 14.90 -13.13
N GLU A 284 -3.66 13.97 -14.08
CA GLU A 284 -4.71 13.92 -15.10
C GLU A 284 -6.09 13.58 -14.52
N LEU A 285 -6.10 12.81 -13.43
CA LEU A 285 -7.30 12.42 -12.69
C LEU A 285 -7.18 12.89 -11.25
N GLU A 286 -8.28 13.39 -10.70
CA GLU A 286 -8.36 13.74 -9.28
C GLU A 286 -8.24 12.47 -8.41
N PRO A 287 -7.32 12.46 -7.44
CA PRO A 287 -7.16 11.33 -6.54
C PRO A 287 -8.39 11.16 -5.64
N GLN A 288 -8.75 9.91 -5.35
CA GLN A 288 -9.90 9.60 -4.49
C GLN A 288 -9.51 9.60 -3.01
N SER A 289 -8.22 9.41 -2.74
CA SER A 289 -7.59 9.45 -1.42
C SER A 289 -6.20 10.09 -1.51
N MET A 290 -5.72 10.67 -0.41
CA MET A 290 -4.32 11.09 -0.28
C MET A 290 -3.33 9.96 -0.62
N TRP A 291 -3.69 8.71 -0.29
CA TRP A 291 -2.89 7.52 -0.55
C TRP A 291 -2.72 7.18 -2.04
N ASP A 292 -3.58 7.74 -2.91
CA ASP A 292 -3.42 7.59 -4.36
C ASP A 292 -2.27 8.46 -4.90
N VAL A 293 -1.79 9.43 -4.12
CA VAL A 293 -0.71 10.37 -4.47
C VAL A 293 0.57 9.89 -3.81
N THR A 294 1.31 9.02 -4.49
CA THR A 294 2.52 8.36 -3.97
C THR A 294 3.55 9.36 -3.44
N GLU A 295 3.78 10.45 -4.17
CA GLU A 295 4.74 11.50 -3.82
C GLU A 295 4.37 12.19 -2.49
N LEU A 296 3.08 12.40 -2.25
CA LEU A 296 2.59 12.96 -0.99
C LEU A 296 2.64 11.90 0.12
N THR A 297 2.24 10.67 -0.19
CA THR A 297 2.19 9.54 0.75
C THR A 297 3.56 9.26 1.37
N VAL A 298 4.61 9.14 0.56
CA VAL A 298 5.95 8.81 1.09
C VAL A 298 6.51 9.92 1.98
N VAL A 299 6.27 11.19 1.64
CA VAL A 299 6.72 12.32 2.48
C VAL A 299 5.88 12.41 3.75
N TRP A 300 4.56 12.21 3.66
CA TRP A 300 3.66 12.21 4.81
C TRP A 300 4.05 11.17 5.87
N LEU A 301 4.29 9.93 5.43
CA LEU A 301 4.72 8.84 6.30
C LEU A 301 6.13 9.08 6.87
N ALA A 302 7.04 9.62 6.07
CA ALA A 302 8.38 9.99 6.54
C ALA A 302 8.33 11.04 7.65
N LEU A 303 7.52 12.10 7.49
CA LEU A 303 7.37 13.13 8.52
C LEU A 303 6.73 12.61 9.80
N ALA A 304 5.75 11.71 9.69
CA ALA A 304 5.16 11.06 10.86
C ALA A 304 6.17 10.18 11.59
N ARG A 305 6.96 9.37 10.87
CA ARG A 305 8.02 8.51 11.45
C ARG A 305 9.08 9.34 12.18
N LEU A 306 9.42 10.51 11.66
CA LEU A 306 10.40 11.42 12.27
C LEU A 306 9.83 12.27 13.41
N GLY A 307 8.54 12.11 13.75
CA GLY A 307 7.91 12.88 14.82
C GLY A 307 7.64 14.34 14.45
N TYR A 308 7.72 14.72 13.17
CA TYR A 308 7.33 16.05 12.70
C TYR A 308 5.80 16.19 12.57
N LEU A 309 5.10 15.06 12.38
CA LEU A 309 3.64 14.97 12.39
C LEU A 309 3.17 13.95 13.41
N ASP A 310 2.14 14.30 14.17
CA ASP A 310 1.37 13.38 15.02
C ASP A 310 0.03 13.08 14.36
N ILE A 311 -0.11 11.88 13.78
CA ILE A 311 -1.32 11.44 13.10
C ILE A 311 -2.20 10.66 14.08
N GLY A 312 -3.20 11.33 14.64
CA GLY A 312 -4.23 10.71 15.45
C GLY A 312 -5.36 10.09 14.62
N LYS A 313 -6.36 9.52 15.32
CA LYS A 313 -7.51 8.83 14.69
C LYS A 313 -8.37 9.71 13.78
N THR A 314 -8.49 11.01 14.10
CA THR A 314 -9.40 11.94 13.41
C THR A 314 -8.74 13.28 13.06
N ARG A 315 -7.53 13.52 13.56
CA ARG A 315 -6.76 14.73 13.29
C ARG A 315 -5.27 14.43 13.22
N VAL A 316 -4.59 15.15 12.34
CA VAL A 316 -3.14 15.28 12.33
C VAL A 316 -2.75 16.63 12.94
N ARG A 317 -1.64 16.65 13.68
CA ARG A 317 -1.07 17.85 14.32
C ARG A 317 0.44 17.90 14.08
N PRO A 318 1.10 19.04 14.34
CA PRO A 318 2.55 19.05 14.50
C PRO A 318 2.95 18.05 15.59
N GLY A 319 4.00 17.28 15.33
CA GLY A 319 4.57 16.37 16.33
C GLY A 319 5.49 17.08 17.32
N GLU A 320 6.21 16.30 18.13
CA GLU A 320 7.14 16.82 19.14
C GLU A 320 8.39 17.45 18.52
N GLU A 321 8.80 16.96 17.34
CA GLU A 321 9.94 17.46 16.59
C GLU A 321 9.51 18.58 15.63
N SER A 322 10.47 19.43 15.25
CA SER A 322 10.23 20.50 14.29
C SER A 322 11.32 20.56 13.23
N LEU A 323 10.93 20.82 11.98
CA LEU A 323 11.88 21.07 10.92
C LEU A 323 12.67 22.36 11.21
N PRO A 324 13.96 22.43 10.85
CA PRO A 324 14.77 23.60 11.10
C PRO A 324 14.19 24.81 10.34
N PRO A 325 14.05 25.98 11.00
CA PRO A 325 13.57 27.19 10.36
C PRO A 325 14.56 27.68 9.30
N ALA A 326 14.11 28.60 8.43
CA ALA A 326 15.00 29.25 7.48
C ALA A 326 16.14 29.98 8.22
N GLY A 327 17.38 29.76 7.77
CA GLY A 327 18.57 30.34 8.40
C GLY A 327 19.08 29.59 9.64
N ALA A 328 18.58 28.39 9.91
CA ALA A 328 19.16 27.47 10.89
C ALA A 328 20.63 27.14 10.58
N SER A 329 21.34 26.54 11.53
CA SER A 329 22.73 26.18 11.33
C SER A 329 22.88 25.13 10.22
N ALA A 330 24.02 25.12 9.53
CA ALA A 330 24.30 24.12 8.49
C ALA A 330 24.17 22.68 9.01
N GLN A 331 24.53 22.46 10.28
CA GLN A 331 24.41 21.15 10.92
C GLN A 331 22.94 20.73 11.09
N ASP A 332 22.07 21.63 11.56
CA ASP A 332 20.66 21.31 11.78
C ASP A 332 19.95 21.03 10.46
N VAL A 333 20.21 21.84 9.43
CA VAL A 333 19.68 21.65 8.07
C VAL A 333 20.11 20.30 7.51
N VAL A 334 21.39 19.95 7.61
CA VAL A 334 21.88 18.68 7.08
C VAL A 334 21.34 17.50 7.87
N THR A 335 21.23 17.60 9.19
CA THR A 335 20.68 16.54 10.04
C THR A 335 19.21 16.28 9.70
N ALA A 336 18.38 17.31 9.66
CA ALA A 336 16.96 17.17 9.31
C ALA A 336 16.77 16.75 7.84
N GLY A 337 17.53 17.35 6.92
CA GLY A 337 17.51 16.98 5.50
C GLY A 337 17.88 15.52 5.29
N ALA A 338 18.94 15.05 5.93
CA ALA A 338 19.35 13.64 5.91
C ALA A 338 18.27 12.71 6.45
N ALA A 339 17.71 13.04 7.62
CA ALA A 339 16.66 12.25 8.24
C ALA A 339 15.42 12.14 7.33
N VAL A 340 14.96 13.25 6.74
CA VAL A 340 13.81 13.26 5.83
C VAL A 340 14.08 12.42 4.58
N HIS A 341 15.27 12.53 3.97
CA HIS A 341 15.62 11.69 2.81
C HIS A 341 15.66 10.20 3.17
N ALA A 342 16.29 9.84 4.30
CA ALA A 342 16.35 8.47 4.76
C ALA A 342 14.95 7.89 5.08
N ALA A 343 14.10 8.67 5.74
CA ALA A 343 12.73 8.25 6.07
C ALA A 343 11.84 8.12 4.82
N VAL A 344 12.02 8.96 3.79
CA VAL A 344 11.31 8.81 2.51
C VAL A 344 11.74 7.54 1.77
N LEU A 345 13.05 7.27 1.77
CA LEU A 345 13.60 6.04 1.19
C LEU A 345 13.03 4.81 1.89
N HIS A 346 13.01 4.81 3.23
CA HIS A 346 12.41 3.76 4.05
C HIS A 346 10.90 3.61 3.76
N ALA A 347 10.13 4.70 3.79
CA ALA A 347 8.69 4.67 3.55
C ALA A 347 8.32 4.13 2.16
N LEU A 348 9.08 4.49 1.12
CA LEU A 348 8.88 3.95 -0.21
C LEU A 348 9.13 2.43 -0.24
N VAL A 349 10.22 1.98 0.37
CA VAL A 349 10.58 0.56 0.39
C VAL A 349 9.61 -0.25 1.24
N GLN A 350 9.21 0.24 2.41
CA GLN A 350 8.21 -0.41 3.25
C GLN A 350 6.88 -0.58 2.51
N ALA A 351 6.40 0.47 1.82
CA ALA A 351 5.18 0.40 1.03
C ALA A 351 5.25 -0.68 -0.07
N ARG A 352 6.44 -1.03 -0.56
CA ARG A 352 6.63 -2.15 -1.51
C ARG A 352 6.65 -3.50 -0.83
N THR A 353 7.25 -3.60 0.36
CA THR A 353 7.22 -4.82 1.17
C THR A 353 5.79 -5.23 1.53
N ASP A 354 4.95 -4.25 1.90
CA ASP A 354 3.55 -4.48 2.26
C ASP A 354 2.66 -4.83 1.04
N HIS A 355 3.12 -4.48 -0.17
CA HIS A 355 2.44 -4.71 -1.44
C HIS A 355 3.23 -5.63 -2.38
N ALA A 356 3.93 -6.62 -1.81
CA ALA A 356 4.73 -7.59 -2.54
C ALA A 356 3.92 -8.22 -3.69
N SER A 357 4.10 -7.65 -4.89
CA SER A 357 3.54 -8.09 -6.15
C SER A 357 4.70 -8.50 -7.06
N ASP A 358 4.43 -9.35 -8.04
CA ASP A 358 5.43 -10.01 -8.88
C ASP A 358 6.41 -9.03 -9.54
N GLY A 359 7.57 -8.81 -8.92
CA GLY A 359 8.67 -8.00 -9.44
C GLY A 359 9.00 -6.73 -8.66
N ALA A 360 8.21 -6.33 -7.66
CA ALA A 360 8.57 -5.24 -6.74
C ALA A 360 9.53 -5.78 -5.67
N GLU A 361 10.83 -5.52 -5.83
CA GLU A 361 11.89 -6.06 -4.98
C GLU A 361 12.63 -4.90 -4.29
N PRO A 362 12.43 -4.67 -2.98
CA PRO A 362 13.13 -3.62 -2.21
C PRO A 362 14.63 -3.52 -2.47
N ALA A 363 15.31 -4.67 -2.53
CA ALA A 363 16.74 -4.74 -2.79
C ALA A 363 17.14 -4.17 -4.16
N LEU A 364 16.27 -4.21 -5.17
CA LEU A 364 16.55 -3.58 -6.48
C LEU A 364 16.57 -2.06 -6.40
N VAL A 365 15.71 -1.45 -5.58
CA VAL A 365 15.73 0.00 -5.36
C VAL A 365 17.07 0.39 -4.73
N TRP A 366 17.55 -0.36 -3.73
CA TRP A 366 18.86 -0.12 -3.12
C TRP A 366 20.01 -0.27 -4.09
N GLY A 367 20.05 -1.36 -4.87
CA GLY A 367 21.07 -1.52 -5.90
C GLY A 367 21.01 -0.40 -6.94
N ALA A 368 19.82 0.03 -7.36
CA ALA A 368 19.69 1.13 -8.31
C ALA A 368 20.16 2.46 -7.74
N LEU A 369 19.96 2.72 -6.45
CA LEU A 369 20.49 3.91 -5.76
C LEU A 369 22.02 3.90 -5.69
N LEU A 370 22.63 2.76 -5.37
CA LEU A 370 24.09 2.58 -5.44
C LEU A 370 24.59 2.83 -6.87
N ARG A 371 23.88 2.35 -7.88
CA ARG A 371 24.20 2.59 -9.30
C ARG A 371 24.00 4.05 -9.70
N ALA A 372 22.99 4.73 -9.14
CA ALA A 372 22.70 6.14 -9.39
C ALA A 372 23.78 7.08 -8.84
N ALA A 373 24.60 6.61 -7.88
CA ALA A 373 25.77 7.33 -7.37
C ALA A 373 26.96 7.33 -8.34
N ASP A 374 26.97 6.46 -9.37
CA ASP A 374 27.95 6.51 -10.45
C ASP A 374 27.83 7.87 -11.19
N PRO A 375 28.94 8.53 -11.61
CA PRO A 375 28.89 9.71 -12.46
C PRO A 375 28.00 9.60 -13.71
N ALA A 376 27.82 8.39 -14.26
CA ALA A 376 26.90 8.15 -15.37
C ALA A 376 25.43 8.16 -14.93
N GLY A 377 25.14 7.78 -13.68
CA GLY A 377 23.82 7.46 -13.16
C GLY A 377 23.36 6.05 -13.51
N VAL A 378 22.11 5.74 -13.21
CA VAL A 378 21.44 4.51 -13.62
C VAL A 378 20.43 4.81 -14.73
N ALA A 379 20.52 4.11 -15.85
CA ALA A 379 19.54 4.19 -16.93
C ALA A 379 18.57 3.01 -16.81
N VAL A 380 17.28 3.29 -16.69
CA VAL A 380 16.24 2.27 -16.60
C VAL A 380 15.24 2.47 -17.74
N VAL A 381 15.22 1.52 -18.67
CA VAL A 381 14.24 1.50 -19.77
C VAL A 381 13.18 0.45 -19.44
N ALA A 382 12.05 0.91 -18.92
CA ALA A 382 10.92 0.04 -18.62
C ALA A 382 10.12 -0.30 -19.89
N PRO A 383 9.47 -1.49 -19.93
CA PRO A 383 8.45 -1.79 -20.94
C PRO A 383 7.29 -0.79 -20.84
N SER A 384 6.57 -0.59 -21.94
CA SER A 384 5.46 0.37 -21.98
C SER A 384 4.30 -0.14 -21.13
N PRO A 385 3.70 0.66 -20.24
CA PRO A 385 2.52 0.25 -19.47
C PRO A 385 1.31 -0.14 -20.33
N LEU A 386 1.31 0.21 -21.63
CA LEU A 386 0.28 -0.15 -22.61
C LEU A 386 0.49 -1.56 -23.20
N ASP A 387 1.65 -2.17 -22.99
CA ASP A 387 1.92 -3.54 -23.40
C ASP A 387 1.13 -4.51 -22.49
N ASP A 388 0.84 -5.71 -23.00
CA ASP A 388 0.16 -6.74 -22.21
C ASP A 388 1.06 -7.19 -21.05
N LYS A 389 0.77 -6.67 -19.84
CA LYS A 389 1.56 -6.95 -18.63
C LYS A 389 1.62 -8.45 -18.31
N LEU A 390 0.63 -9.24 -18.74
CA LEU A 390 0.62 -10.69 -18.55
C LEU A 390 1.69 -11.40 -19.40
N ALA A 391 2.18 -10.75 -20.45
CA ALA A 391 3.26 -11.25 -21.30
C ALA A 391 4.65 -10.85 -20.80
N TRP A 392 4.76 -10.02 -19.76
CA TRP A 392 6.06 -9.63 -19.20
C TRP A 392 6.69 -10.79 -18.44
N ASP A 393 7.95 -11.08 -18.81
CA ASP A 393 8.82 -11.88 -17.96
C ASP A 393 9.16 -11.14 -16.65
N LEU A 394 9.81 -11.85 -15.73
CA LEU A 394 10.11 -11.32 -14.41
C LEU A 394 11.05 -10.10 -14.45
N ASP A 395 12.01 -10.07 -15.38
CA ASP A 395 12.95 -8.95 -15.51
C ASP A 395 12.25 -7.70 -16.06
N ALA A 396 11.34 -7.86 -17.02
CA ALA A 396 10.50 -6.77 -17.53
C ALA A 396 9.62 -6.17 -16.43
N ARG A 397 9.01 -7.00 -15.56
CA ARG A 397 8.26 -6.54 -14.39
C ARG A 397 9.15 -5.78 -13.41
N ARG A 398 10.31 -6.34 -13.06
CA ARG A 398 11.30 -5.69 -12.17
C ARG A 398 11.72 -4.32 -12.70
N LEU A 399 12.04 -4.22 -13.98
CA LEU A 399 12.42 -2.94 -14.61
C LEU A 399 11.27 -1.93 -14.62
N TYR A 400 10.04 -2.39 -14.83
CA TYR A 400 8.85 -1.53 -14.75
C TYR A 400 8.66 -0.94 -13.35
N TYR A 401 8.64 -1.78 -12.32
CA TYR A 401 8.46 -1.33 -10.93
C TYR A 401 9.64 -0.47 -10.48
N LEU A 402 10.86 -0.86 -10.81
CA LEU A 402 12.05 -0.07 -10.50
C LEU A 402 12.02 1.32 -11.16
N ALA A 403 11.64 1.41 -12.44
CA ALA A 403 11.53 2.69 -13.12
C ALA A 403 10.47 3.59 -12.49
N HIS A 404 9.37 3.00 -12.02
CA HIS A 404 8.33 3.72 -11.31
C HIS A 404 8.83 4.22 -9.95
N ASP A 405 9.52 3.39 -9.16
CA ASP A 405 10.10 3.77 -7.87
C ASP A 405 11.15 4.88 -7.99
N LEU A 406 12.10 4.75 -8.94
CA LEU A 406 13.07 5.81 -9.23
C LEU A 406 12.38 7.09 -9.75
N GLY A 407 11.28 6.94 -10.48
CA GLY A 407 10.41 8.02 -10.91
C GLY A 407 9.86 8.80 -9.72
N THR A 408 9.24 8.10 -8.77
CA THR A 408 8.73 8.69 -7.53
C THR A 408 9.84 9.36 -6.73
N LEU A 409 10.99 8.70 -6.54
CA LEU A 409 12.14 9.28 -5.85
C LEU A 409 12.63 10.57 -6.52
N SER A 410 12.58 10.64 -7.85
CA SER A 410 12.90 11.88 -8.55
C SER A 410 11.85 12.95 -8.36
N GLU A 411 10.57 12.58 -8.43
CA GLU A 411 9.44 13.51 -8.25
C GLU A 411 9.43 14.12 -6.85
N VAL A 412 9.83 13.39 -5.81
CA VAL A 412 9.97 13.92 -4.44
C VAL A 412 11.29 14.64 -4.18
N GLY A 413 12.25 14.58 -5.10
CA GLY A 413 13.51 15.32 -5.02
C GLY A 413 14.69 14.57 -4.40
N VAL A 414 14.59 13.25 -4.24
CA VAL A 414 15.72 12.39 -3.82
C VAL A 414 16.67 12.13 -4.98
N LEU A 415 16.15 12.01 -6.21
CA LEU A 415 16.94 11.75 -7.42
C LEU A 415 16.80 12.86 -8.46
N GLU A 416 17.88 13.13 -9.19
CA GLU A 416 17.83 13.89 -10.42
C GLU A 416 17.45 12.96 -11.58
N ARG A 417 16.58 13.42 -12.49
CA ARG A 417 16.16 12.66 -13.67
C ARG A 417 16.42 13.42 -14.96
N LYS A 418 17.04 12.75 -15.93
CA LYS A 418 17.18 13.21 -17.32
C LYS A 418 16.74 12.10 -18.26
N GLY A 419 15.49 12.19 -18.76
CA GLY A 419 14.88 11.12 -19.54
C GLY A 419 14.70 9.86 -18.70
N ASN A 420 15.39 8.78 -19.08
CA ASN A 420 15.37 7.49 -18.38
C ASN A 420 16.61 7.27 -17.49
N THR A 421 17.44 8.31 -17.32
CA THR A 421 18.63 8.26 -16.46
C THR A 421 18.36 8.97 -15.16
N PHE A 422 18.64 8.29 -14.05
CA PHE A 422 18.52 8.77 -12.69
C PHE A 422 19.90 8.92 -12.06
N ARG A 423 20.09 9.99 -11.29
CA ARG A 423 21.34 10.28 -10.59
C ARG A 423 21.06 10.63 -9.14
N LEU A 424 21.89 10.08 -8.25
CA LEU A 424 21.92 10.46 -6.86
C LEU A 424 22.81 11.71 -6.72
N PRO A 425 22.29 12.83 -6.19
CA PRO A 425 23.11 13.98 -5.83
C PRO A 425 24.25 13.57 -4.89
N ARG A 426 25.44 14.14 -5.09
CA ARG A 426 26.64 13.77 -4.30
C ARG A 426 26.49 14.09 -2.82
N GLU A 427 25.75 15.17 -2.55
CA GLU A 427 25.37 15.65 -1.23
C GLU A 427 24.56 14.60 -0.45
N LEU A 428 23.91 13.65 -1.15
CA LEU A 428 23.14 12.56 -0.54
C LEU A 428 23.93 11.26 -0.31
N PHE A 429 25.18 11.16 -0.75
CA PHE A 429 25.93 9.89 -0.65
C PHE A 429 26.04 9.36 0.79
N PRO A 430 26.29 10.20 1.82
CA PRO A 430 26.36 9.71 3.20
C PRO A 430 25.01 9.33 3.81
N ILE A 431 23.90 9.70 3.16
CA ILE A 431 22.53 9.47 3.69
C ILE A 431 22.04 8.06 3.32
N VAL A 432 22.43 7.57 2.13
CA VAL A 432 21.98 6.26 1.66
C VAL A 432 22.40 5.12 2.60
N PRO A 433 23.64 5.04 3.14
CA PRO A 433 23.99 4.00 4.10
C PRO A 433 23.17 4.08 5.40
N ALA A 434 22.88 5.29 5.90
CA ALA A 434 22.03 5.47 7.07
C ALA A 434 20.59 4.99 6.81
N ALA A 435 20.05 5.28 5.62
CA ALA A 435 18.74 4.77 5.20
C ALA A 435 18.73 3.24 5.09
N MET A 436 19.83 2.63 4.62
CA MET A 436 19.97 1.17 4.57
C MET A 436 19.97 0.55 5.97
N SER A 437 20.71 1.12 6.93
CA SER A 437 20.72 0.60 8.31
C SER A 437 19.34 0.65 8.96
N MET A 438 18.52 1.66 8.67
CA MET A 438 17.15 1.76 9.21
C MET A 438 16.20 0.66 8.71
N VAL A 439 16.53 -0.02 7.61
CA VAL A 439 15.72 -1.10 7.03
C VAL A 439 16.13 -2.47 7.59
N ASP A 440 17.39 -2.62 8.00
CA ASP A 440 17.91 -3.87 8.57
C ASP A 440 17.52 -4.05 10.06
N ASP A 441 17.09 -2.97 10.74
CA ASP A 441 16.71 -2.96 12.16
C ASP A 441 15.22 -3.25 12.43
N ASP A 442 14.38 -3.35 11.39
CA ASP A 442 12.95 -3.72 11.45
C ASP A 442 12.76 -5.22 11.12
#